data_AF-A0A1V5BYK2-F1
#
_entry.id   AF-A0A1V5BYK2-F1
#
_cell.length_a   1.000
_cell.length_b   1.000
_cell.length_c   1.000
_cell.angle_alpha   90.00
_cell.angle_beta   90.00
_cell.angle_gamma   90.00
#
_symmetry.space_group_name_H-M   'P 1'
#
loop_
_entity.id
_entity.type
_entity.pdbx_description
1 polymer ?
#
loop_
_entity_poly.entity_id
_entity_poly.type
_entity_poly.pdbx_seq_one_letter_code
_entity_poly.pdbx_strand_id
1 'polypeptide(L)'
;MRELSRITDTFSESVIREMTRICDAVGGYNLSQGFPDFESPAAIKGAAVAAINAGLNQYPVTYGEPELREAISRKAREYNSIHCDPETEITVTCGATEAMIATLKAIINTGDEIIVFEPFYENYGPDGILSGATPRYVTLYPPDWSFSPEALAGAFNERTKAIIINTPNNPTGKVFSRRELEDIAGLCRKWDAYAVTDEIYEHILYDDARHISIASLPGMERRTITINSVSKTYSVTGWRVGWAIASEPITRRIRKVHDFLTVGAPTPFQHAAAAALDFPAEYYAGLREHYARAREFLANLLRDCGFKFDLPQGAYYIIADAGRLMDRLDVSDDFSFCRKLIELTGVATVPGSSFYSEPAERKRQVRFCFCKKWETLHAVEKALKKLVRY
;
A
#
# COMPACT_ATOMS: atom_id res chain seq x y z
N MET A 1 -37.74 -3.97 9.55
CA MET A 1 -36.67 -4.50 8.67
C MET A 1 -35.88 -5.54 9.43
N ARG A 2 -35.30 -6.54 8.76
CA ARG A 2 -34.31 -7.43 9.40
C ARG A 2 -33.02 -6.63 9.64
N GLU A 3 -32.32 -6.93 10.73
CA GLU A 3 -31.01 -6.35 11.04
C GLU A 3 -30.01 -6.69 9.91
N LEU A 4 -29.13 -5.75 9.56
CA LEU A 4 -28.04 -5.98 8.63
C LEU A 4 -26.89 -6.74 9.33
N SER A 5 -25.82 -7.06 8.61
CA SER A 5 -24.68 -7.77 9.21
C SER A 5 -23.97 -6.91 10.25
N ARG A 6 -23.83 -7.42 11.47
CA ARG A 6 -23.08 -6.74 12.55
C ARG A 6 -21.59 -6.59 12.25
N ILE A 7 -21.03 -7.40 11.34
CA ILE A 7 -19.62 -7.31 10.95
C ILE A 7 -19.34 -5.95 10.32
N THR A 8 -20.25 -5.44 9.47
CA THR A 8 -20.06 -4.16 8.77
C THR A 8 -20.26 -2.93 9.65
N ASP A 9 -20.73 -3.10 10.90
CA ASP A 9 -20.84 -2.01 11.88
C ASP A 9 -19.50 -1.73 12.59
N THR A 10 -18.50 -2.58 12.40
CA THR A 10 -17.22 -2.52 13.11
C THR A 10 -16.12 -1.72 12.40
N PHE A 11 -16.39 -1.25 11.18
CA PHE A 11 -15.47 -0.43 10.39
C PHE A 11 -16.25 0.54 9.50
N SER A 12 -15.62 1.64 9.08
CA SER A 12 -16.25 2.67 8.26
C SER A 12 -15.85 2.59 6.79
N GLU A 13 -16.48 3.43 5.97
CA GLU A 13 -15.93 3.74 4.65
C GLU A 13 -14.57 4.45 4.80
N SER A 14 -13.76 4.40 3.74
CA SER A 14 -12.45 5.05 3.67
C SER A 14 -12.53 6.57 3.78
N VAL A 15 -11.79 7.11 4.74
CA VAL A 15 -11.57 8.55 4.87
C VAL A 15 -10.76 9.10 3.69
N ILE A 16 -9.88 8.30 3.07
CA ILE A 16 -9.15 8.72 1.86
C ILE A 16 -10.16 9.05 0.74
N ARG A 17 -11.15 8.17 0.52
CA ARG A 17 -12.19 8.38 -0.50
C ARG A 17 -13.11 9.55 -0.13
N GLU A 18 -13.41 9.72 1.15
CA GLU A 18 -14.17 10.87 1.63
C GLU A 18 -13.46 12.20 1.32
N MET A 19 -12.18 12.32 1.64
CA MET A 19 -11.38 13.53 1.37
C MET A 19 -11.26 13.82 -0.13
N THR A 20 -11.21 12.81 -0.99
CA THR A 20 -11.31 13.00 -2.45
C THR A 20 -12.63 13.65 -2.83
N ARG A 21 -13.77 13.10 -2.39
CA ARG A 21 -15.10 13.64 -2.73
C ARG A 21 -15.24 15.09 -2.27
N ILE A 22 -14.71 15.42 -1.09
CA ILE A 22 -14.69 16.78 -0.56
C ILE A 22 -13.85 17.71 -1.44
N CYS A 23 -12.67 17.25 -1.88
CA CYS A 23 -11.79 18.03 -2.75
C CYS A 23 -12.42 18.30 -4.12
N ASP A 24 -13.01 17.27 -4.73
CA ASP A 24 -13.63 17.35 -6.06
C ASP A 24 -14.82 18.31 -6.05
N ALA A 25 -15.62 18.32 -4.98
CA ALA A 25 -16.77 19.21 -4.82
C ALA A 25 -16.40 20.70 -4.85
N VAL A 26 -15.14 21.06 -4.57
CA VAL A 26 -14.65 22.44 -4.61
C VAL A 26 -13.66 22.69 -5.77
N GLY A 27 -13.45 21.70 -6.64
CA GLY A 27 -12.45 21.79 -7.72
C GLY A 27 -11.02 21.99 -7.21
N GLY A 28 -10.68 21.38 -6.07
CA GLY A 28 -9.39 21.55 -5.40
C GLY A 28 -8.26 20.71 -6.00
N TYR A 29 -7.07 20.84 -5.40
CA TYR A 29 -5.90 20.02 -5.71
C TYR A 29 -5.84 18.82 -4.76
N ASN A 30 -6.08 17.63 -5.31
CA ASN A 30 -6.15 16.40 -4.55
C ASN A 30 -4.74 15.82 -4.28
N LEU A 31 -4.19 16.06 -3.09
CA LEU A 31 -3.04 15.33 -2.56
C LEU A 31 -3.45 14.25 -1.55
N SER A 32 -4.75 13.97 -1.41
CA SER A 32 -5.25 12.94 -0.51
C SER A 32 -5.10 11.56 -1.14
N GLN A 33 -5.55 11.34 -2.36
CA GLN A 33 -5.58 10.02 -2.98
C GLN A 33 -4.24 9.64 -3.63
N GLY A 34 -3.79 8.41 -3.36
CA GLY A 34 -2.54 7.86 -3.89
C GLY A 34 -2.71 7.29 -5.30
N PHE A 35 -2.92 8.14 -6.30
CA PHE A 35 -2.80 7.78 -7.71
C PHE A 35 -2.07 8.88 -8.51
N PRO A 36 -1.25 8.50 -9.50
CA PRO A 36 -0.67 9.44 -10.47
C PRO A 36 -1.73 10.13 -11.32
N ASP A 37 -1.62 11.45 -11.51
CA ASP A 37 -2.43 12.24 -12.46
C ASP A 37 -1.72 12.42 -13.82
N PHE A 38 -0.62 11.69 -14.04
CA PHE A 38 0.12 11.59 -15.29
C PHE A 38 -0.11 10.25 -16.00
N GLU A 39 0.20 10.25 -17.29
CA GLU A 39 0.00 9.10 -18.17
C GLU A 39 0.90 7.93 -17.79
N SER A 40 0.36 6.72 -17.88
CA SER A 40 1.15 5.50 -17.81
C SER A 40 2.03 5.34 -19.07
N PRO A 41 3.09 4.52 -19.01
CA PRO A 41 3.96 4.28 -20.16
C PRO A 41 3.19 3.81 -21.41
N ALA A 42 3.58 4.28 -22.58
CA ALA A 42 2.87 3.94 -23.82
C ALA A 42 2.89 2.43 -24.11
N ALA A 43 3.99 1.74 -23.78
CA ALA A 43 4.16 0.31 -24.03
C ALA A 43 3.12 -0.55 -23.29
N ILE A 44 2.84 -0.26 -22.00
CA ILE A 44 1.85 -1.02 -21.23
C ILE A 44 0.44 -0.79 -21.79
N LYS A 45 0.09 0.45 -22.17
CA LYS A 45 -1.18 0.78 -22.84
C LYS A 45 -1.30 0.07 -24.19
N GLY A 46 -0.22 0.06 -24.98
CA GLY A 46 -0.15 -0.62 -26.27
C GLY A 46 -0.40 -2.13 -26.15
N ALA A 47 0.18 -2.78 -25.14
CA ALA A 47 -0.04 -4.20 -24.88
C ALA A 47 -1.51 -4.51 -24.52
N ALA A 48 -2.15 -3.67 -23.70
CA ALA A 48 -3.57 -3.82 -23.39
C ALA A 48 -4.46 -3.69 -24.64
N VAL A 49 -4.20 -2.66 -25.47
CA VAL A 49 -4.93 -2.45 -26.74
C VAL A 49 -4.70 -3.62 -27.70
N ALA A 50 -3.47 -4.13 -27.79
CA ALA A 50 -3.16 -5.29 -28.63
C ALA A 50 -3.95 -6.53 -28.19
N ALA A 51 -4.01 -6.82 -26.88
CA ALA A 51 -4.80 -7.93 -26.35
C ALA A 51 -6.30 -7.79 -26.66
N ILE A 52 -6.86 -6.57 -26.52
CA ILE A 52 -8.25 -6.28 -26.89
C ILE A 52 -8.49 -6.53 -28.39
N ASN A 53 -7.63 -5.99 -29.25
CA ASN A 53 -7.75 -6.13 -30.70
C ASN A 53 -7.54 -7.57 -31.18
N ALA A 54 -6.76 -8.37 -30.45
CA ALA A 54 -6.58 -9.80 -30.69
C ALA A 54 -7.79 -10.64 -30.25
N GLY A 55 -8.82 -10.04 -29.65
CA GLY A 55 -10.04 -10.73 -29.26
C GLY A 55 -9.92 -11.55 -27.98
N LEU A 56 -8.93 -11.26 -27.13
CA LEU A 56 -8.68 -11.95 -25.85
C LEU A 56 -9.70 -11.52 -24.78
N ASN A 57 -10.97 -11.87 -25.02
CA ASN A 57 -12.12 -11.42 -24.25
C ASN A 57 -12.64 -12.47 -23.26
N GLN A 58 -12.22 -13.73 -23.39
CA GLN A 58 -12.75 -14.86 -22.61
C GLN A 58 -11.98 -15.08 -21.32
N TYR A 59 -12.57 -15.87 -20.42
CA TYR A 59 -11.98 -16.17 -19.12
C TYR A 59 -10.60 -16.85 -19.28
N PRO A 60 -9.59 -16.39 -18.53
CA PRO A 60 -8.31 -17.07 -18.47
C PRO A 60 -8.45 -18.32 -17.58
N VAL A 61 -7.34 -19.03 -17.38
CA VAL A 61 -7.21 -19.89 -16.20
C VAL A 61 -7.47 -19.03 -14.96
N THR A 62 -8.34 -19.47 -14.04
CA THR A 62 -8.91 -18.60 -12.98
C THR A 62 -7.86 -17.89 -12.14
N TYR A 63 -6.70 -18.52 -11.91
CA TYR A 63 -5.60 -17.97 -11.12
C TYR A 63 -4.56 -17.18 -11.94
N GLY A 64 -4.84 -16.87 -13.20
CA GLY A 64 -4.05 -15.95 -14.03
C GLY A 64 -3.52 -16.53 -15.32
N GLU A 65 -3.28 -15.64 -16.29
CA GLU A 65 -2.65 -15.93 -17.57
C GLU A 65 -1.24 -16.53 -17.37
N PRO A 66 -0.90 -17.63 -18.08
CA PRO A 66 0.41 -18.27 -17.94
C PRO A 66 1.58 -17.30 -18.15
N GLU A 67 1.51 -16.45 -19.18
CA GLU A 67 2.55 -15.48 -19.51
C GLU A 67 2.79 -14.48 -18.35
N LEU A 68 1.72 -14.03 -17.68
CA LEU A 68 1.86 -13.15 -16.53
C LEU A 68 2.46 -13.89 -15.33
N ARG A 69 2.05 -15.14 -15.08
CA ARG A 69 2.60 -15.93 -13.97
C ARG A 69 4.09 -16.22 -14.17
N GLU A 70 4.51 -16.51 -15.39
CA GLU A 70 5.93 -16.65 -15.76
C GLU A 70 6.71 -15.35 -15.54
N ALA A 71 6.17 -14.21 -15.99
CA ALA A 71 6.79 -12.90 -15.80
C ALA A 71 6.93 -12.54 -14.30
N ILE A 72 5.91 -12.84 -13.48
CA ILE A 72 5.95 -12.66 -12.03
C ILE A 72 7.04 -13.55 -11.41
N SER A 73 7.11 -14.84 -11.77
CA SER A 73 8.14 -15.77 -11.25
C SER A 73 9.56 -15.30 -11.62
N ARG A 74 9.78 -14.88 -12.87
CA ARG A 74 11.06 -14.31 -13.32
C ARG A 74 11.44 -13.08 -12.51
N LYS A 75 10.53 -12.11 -12.39
CA LYS A 75 10.77 -10.87 -11.66
C LYS A 75 11.00 -11.12 -10.17
N ALA A 76 10.25 -12.04 -9.56
CA ALA A 76 10.40 -12.41 -8.16
C ALA A 76 11.78 -13.00 -7.88
N ARG A 77 12.27 -13.86 -8.76
CA ARG A 77 13.62 -14.43 -8.67
C ARG A 77 14.70 -13.36 -8.82
N GLU A 78 14.59 -12.51 -9.83
CA GLU A 78 15.66 -11.57 -10.21
C GLU A 78 15.72 -10.34 -9.31
N TYR A 79 14.57 -9.79 -8.91
CA TYR A 79 14.51 -8.57 -8.09
C TYR A 79 14.36 -8.87 -6.61
N ASN A 80 13.46 -9.80 -6.25
CA ASN A 80 13.13 -10.07 -4.84
C ASN A 80 13.95 -11.21 -4.22
N SER A 81 14.74 -11.94 -5.03
CA SER A 81 15.41 -13.18 -4.59
C SER A 81 14.43 -14.23 -4.05
N ILE A 82 13.21 -14.28 -4.62
CA ILE A 82 12.18 -15.26 -4.29
C ILE A 82 12.10 -16.29 -5.42
N HIS A 83 12.34 -17.56 -5.10
CA HIS A 83 12.12 -18.65 -6.05
C HIS A 83 10.70 -19.19 -5.88
N CYS A 84 9.89 -19.10 -6.92
CA CYS A 84 8.54 -19.64 -6.93
C CYS A 84 8.19 -20.29 -8.28
N ASP A 85 7.42 -21.37 -8.22
CA ASP A 85 6.88 -22.04 -9.39
C ASP A 85 5.64 -21.30 -9.93
N PRO A 86 5.61 -20.89 -11.21
CA PRO A 86 4.53 -20.08 -11.75
C PRO A 86 3.19 -20.82 -11.77
N GLU A 87 3.17 -22.14 -11.87
CA GLU A 87 1.94 -22.96 -11.95
C GLU A 87 1.32 -23.23 -10.58
N THR A 88 2.13 -23.34 -9.53
CA THR A 88 1.68 -23.82 -8.21
C THR A 88 1.78 -22.76 -7.09
N GLU A 89 2.57 -21.71 -7.26
CA GLU A 89 2.91 -20.77 -6.17
C GLU A 89 2.51 -19.31 -6.45
N ILE A 90 1.84 -19.04 -7.59
CA ILE A 90 1.38 -17.70 -7.96
C ILE A 90 -0.13 -17.69 -8.18
N THR A 91 -0.82 -16.69 -7.64
CA THR A 91 -2.21 -16.38 -7.97
C THR A 91 -2.32 -14.94 -8.41
N VAL A 92 -2.77 -14.71 -9.64
CA VAL A 92 -3.12 -13.38 -10.14
C VAL A 92 -4.50 -12.99 -9.60
N THR A 93 -4.62 -11.74 -9.17
CA THR A 93 -5.74 -11.22 -8.38
C THR A 93 -6.26 -9.90 -8.93
N CYS A 94 -7.46 -9.50 -8.50
CA CYS A 94 -8.07 -8.20 -8.79
C CYS A 94 -7.41 -7.05 -8.00
N GLY A 95 -6.11 -6.86 -8.24
CA GLY A 95 -5.24 -5.94 -7.52
C GLY A 95 -4.83 -6.48 -6.14
N ALA A 96 -3.87 -5.80 -5.52
CA ALA A 96 -3.36 -6.15 -4.20
C ALA A 96 -4.45 -6.18 -3.11
N THR A 97 -5.53 -5.40 -3.27
CA THR A 97 -6.68 -5.42 -2.35
C THR A 97 -7.35 -6.79 -2.28
N GLU A 98 -7.60 -7.42 -3.44
CA GLU A 98 -8.20 -8.75 -3.43
C GLU A 98 -7.20 -9.81 -2.97
N ALA A 99 -5.92 -9.67 -3.35
CA ALA A 99 -4.87 -10.53 -2.83
C ALA A 99 -4.81 -10.56 -1.30
N MET A 100 -4.97 -9.40 -0.65
CA MET A 100 -4.95 -9.30 0.82
C MET A 100 -6.11 -10.06 1.44
N ILE A 101 -7.35 -9.73 1.07
CA ILE A 101 -8.52 -10.40 1.66
C ILE A 101 -8.57 -11.89 1.30
N ALA A 102 -8.19 -12.29 0.08
CA ALA A 102 -8.12 -13.70 -0.31
C ALA A 102 -7.07 -14.47 0.50
N THR A 103 -5.92 -13.83 0.79
CA THR A 103 -4.88 -14.38 1.66
C THR A 103 -5.38 -14.56 3.08
N LEU A 104 -5.98 -13.53 3.68
CA LEU A 104 -6.46 -13.62 5.06
C LEU A 104 -7.56 -14.68 5.18
N LYS A 105 -8.56 -14.68 4.28
CA LYS A 105 -9.59 -15.72 4.22
C LYS A 105 -9.04 -17.14 4.01
N ALA A 106 -7.86 -17.27 3.41
CA ALA A 106 -7.23 -18.57 3.17
C ALA A 106 -6.49 -19.13 4.41
N ILE A 107 -5.98 -18.27 5.30
CA ILE A 107 -5.10 -18.66 6.41
C ILE A 107 -5.67 -18.40 7.81
N ILE A 108 -6.69 -17.55 7.93
CA ILE A 108 -7.31 -17.14 9.20
C ILE A 108 -8.53 -18.01 9.51
N ASN A 109 -8.63 -18.43 10.77
CA ASN A 109 -9.86 -18.92 11.38
C ASN A 109 -10.42 -17.88 12.36
N THR A 110 -11.70 -17.98 12.67
CA THR A 110 -12.33 -17.14 13.69
C THR A 110 -11.60 -17.25 15.03
N GLY A 111 -11.18 -16.11 15.58
CA GLY A 111 -10.46 -16.02 16.85
C GLY A 111 -8.94 -16.05 16.75
N ASP A 112 -8.38 -16.29 15.56
CA ASP A 112 -6.94 -16.08 15.31
C ASP A 112 -6.58 -14.60 15.50
N GLU A 113 -5.36 -14.32 15.95
CA GLU A 113 -4.85 -12.95 16.06
C GLU A 113 -3.98 -12.59 14.84
N ILE A 114 -4.10 -11.36 14.36
CA ILE A 114 -3.18 -10.80 13.34
C ILE A 114 -2.46 -9.59 13.91
N ILE A 115 -1.16 -9.51 13.69
CA ILE A 115 -0.37 -8.33 14.06
C ILE A 115 -0.37 -7.34 12.89
N VAL A 116 -0.62 -6.07 13.18
CA VAL A 116 -0.64 -4.98 12.20
C VAL A 116 0.22 -3.82 12.71
N PHE A 117 1.17 -3.37 11.91
CA PHE A 117 1.95 -2.18 12.23
C PHE A 117 1.13 -0.89 12.02
N GLU A 118 1.26 0.06 12.92
CA GLU A 118 0.69 1.40 12.77
C GLU A 118 1.78 2.44 12.51
N PRO A 119 1.56 3.42 11.63
CA PRO A 119 0.34 3.60 10.86
C PRO A 119 0.23 2.58 9.71
N PHE A 120 -0.99 2.08 9.49
CA PHE A 120 -1.31 1.06 8.48
C PHE A 120 -2.01 1.63 7.25
N TYR A 121 -2.01 0.87 6.16
CA TYR A 121 -2.98 1.07 5.09
C TYR A 121 -4.37 0.60 5.56
N GLU A 122 -5.39 1.43 5.32
CA GLU A 122 -6.74 1.34 5.92
C GLU A 122 -7.46 0.00 5.74
N ASN A 123 -7.05 -0.83 4.79
CA ASN A 123 -7.73 -2.10 4.50
C ASN A 123 -7.34 -3.25 5.45
N TYR A 124 -6.16 -3.21 6.09
CA TYR A 124 -5.65 -4.38 6.83
C TYR A 124 -6.54 -4.77 8.03
N GLY A 125 -7.00 -3.78 8.80
CA GLY A 125 -7.94 -4.00 9.91
C GLY A 125 -9.27 -4.60 9.45
N PRO A 126 -10.01 -3.93 8.55
CA PRO A 126 -11.25 -4.46 7.97
C PRO A 126 -11.10 -5.85 7.34
N ASP A 127 -10.03 -6.12 6.58
CA ASP A 127 -9.81 -7.43 5.97
C ASP A 127 -9.58 -8.53 7.02
N GLY A 128 -8.89 -8.19 8.11
CA GLY A 128 -8.73 -9.04 9.29
C GLY A 128 -10.07 -9.37 9.95
N ILE A 129 -10.87 -8.35 10.24
CA ILE A 129 -12.20 -8.49 10.86
C ILE A 129 -13.13 -9.31 9.98
N LEU A 130 -13.19 -9.02 8.67
CA LEU A 130 -13.96 -9.77 7.69
C LEU A 130 -13.54 -11.24 7.65
N SER A 131 -12.26 -11.54 7.91
CA SER A 131 -11.72 -12.90 7.98
C SER A 131 -11.91 -13.59 9.34
N GLY A 132 -12.42 -12.88 10.35
CA GLY A 132 -12.64 -13.41 11.70
C GLY A 132 -11.43 -13.28 12.64
N ALA A 133 -10.39 -12.55 12.22
CA ALA A 133 -9.22 -12.29 13.06
C ALA A 133 -9.48 -11.17 14.07
N THR A 134 -8.71 -11.20 15.17
CA THR A 134 -8.59 -10.07 16.12
C THR A 134 -7.27 -9.34 15.86
N PRO A 135 -7.30 -8.07 15.42
CA PRO A 135 -6.08 -7.29 15.22
C PRO A 135 -5.35 -6.98 16.54
N ARG A 136 -4.02 -7.07 16.50
CA ARG A 136 -3.08 -6.68 17.55
C ARG A 136 -2.13 -5.64 16.96
N TYR A 137 -2.20 -4.39 17.41
CA TYR A 137 -1.46 -3.30 16.79
C TYR A 137 -0.08 -3.10 17.43
N VAL A 138 0.92 -2.80 16.60
CA VAL A 138 2.28 -2.42 17.01
C VAL A 138 2.64 -1.09 16.36
N THR A 139 2.87 -0.06 17.17
CA THR A 139 3.10 1.29 16.65
C THR A 139 4.57 1.49 16.23
N LEU A 140 4.74 2.10 15.06
CA LEU A 140 5.97 2.67 14.51
C LEU A 140 6.09 4.13 14.94
N TYR A 141 7.31 4.56 15.31
CA TYR A 141 7.55 5.90 15.84
C TYR A 141 8.58 6.68 15.02
N PRO A 142 8.34 7.98 14.75
CA PRO A 142 9.36 8.84 14.15
C PRO A 142 10.60 8.96 15.06
N PRO A 143 11.79 9.30 14.52
CA PRO A 143 12.00 9.83 13.17
C PRO A 143 12.20 8.79 12.06
N ASP A 144 12.56 7.55 12.40
CA ASP A 144 12.86 6.47 11.46
C ASP A 144 11.70 5.49 11.27
N TRP A 145 10.57 5.77 11.92
CA TRP A 145 9.39 4.91 11.94
C TRP A 145 9.73 3.49 12.42
N SER A 146 10.64 3.37 13.39
CA SER A 146 11.04 2.11 14.03
C SER A 146 9.97 1.60 15.00
N PHE A 147 10.03 0.31 15.35
CA PHE A 147 9.25 -0.31 16.42
C PHE A 147 10.15 -0.71 17.60
N SER A 148 9.57 -0.76 18.80
CA SER A 148 10.23 -1.41 19.94
C SER A 148 10.26 -2.94 19.73
N PRO A 149 11.43 -3.59 19.79
CA PRO A 149 11.52 -5.05 19.73
C PRO A 149 10.70 -5.74 20.82
N GLU A 150 10.63 -5.14 22.02
CA GLU A 150 9.83 -5.65 23.14
C GLU A 150 8.33 -5.55 22.86
N ALA A 151 7.88 -4.41 22.33
CA ALA A 151 6.48 -4.23 21.94
C ALA A 151 6.08 -5.21 20.83
N LEU A 152 6.94 -5.41 19.82
CA LEU A 152 6.71 -6.41 18.79
C LEU A 152 6.67 -7.82 19.38
N ALA A 153 7.66 -8.20 20.19
CA ALA A 153 7.70 -9.53 20.80
C ALA A 153 6.50 -9.81 21.72
N GLY A 154 6.01 -8.80 22.45
CA GLY A 154 4.83 -8.89 23.31
C GLY A 154 3.50 -8.93 22.54
N ALA A 155 3.49 -8.57 21.26
CA ALA A 155 2.31 -8.72 20.40
C ALA A 155 2.11 -10.17 19.95
N PHE A 156 3.19 -10.96 19.86
CA PHE A 156 3.13 -12.38 19.49
C PHE A 156 2.76 -13.28 20.68
N ASN A 157 1.91 -14.27 20.42
CA ASN A 157 1.49 -15.31 21.33
C ASN A 157 1.03 -16.56 20.55
N GLU A 158 0.52 -17.58 21.24
CA GLU A 158 0.04 -18.84 20.66
C GLU A 158 -1.18 -18.71 19.72
N ARG A 159 -1.92 -17.60 19.81
CA ARG A 159 -3.04 -17.29 18.90
C ARG A 159 -2.61 -16.47 17.69
N THR A 160 -1.36 -15.98 17.65
CA THR A 160 -0.87 -15.19 16.53
C THR A 160 -0.77 -16.03 15.27
N LYS A 161 -1.65 -15.78 14.31
CA LYS A 161 -1.66 -16.48 13.03
C LYS A 161 -0.76 -15.83 12.01
N ALA A 162 -0.77 -14.51 11.94
CA ALA A 162 0.00 -13.78 10.95
C ALA A 162 0.43 -12.39 11.44
N ILE A 163 1.47 -11.85 10.81
CA ILE A 163 1.81 -10.43 10.84
C ILE A 163 1.67 -9.84 9.44
N ILE A 164 1.07 -8.65 9.34
CA ILE A 164 0.99 -7.88 8.10
C ILE A 164 2.12 -6.85 8.08
N ILE A 165 2.93 -6.89 7.02
CA ILE A 165 4.06 -6.00 6.80
C ILE A 165 3.77 -5.21 5.53
N ASN A 166 3.94 -3.90 5.56
CA ASN A 166 3.85 -3.07 4.35
C ASN A 166 5.16 -2.30 4.18
N THR A 167 5.92 -2.65 3.14
CA THR A 167 7.24 -2.08 2.88
C THR A 167 7.50 -1.96 1.38
N PRO A 168 7.77 -0.76 0.84
CA PRO A 168 7.70 0.54 1.50
C PRO A 168 6.30 0.88 2.04
N ASN A 169 6.24 1.47 3.24
CA ASN A 169 5.00 1.67 4.00
C ASN A 169 4.16 2.85 3.47
N ASN A 170 2.84 2.66 3.40
CA ASN A 170 1.84 3.71 3.35
C ASN A 170 1.18 3.80 4.74
N PRO A 171 1.27 4.94 5.45
CA PRO A 171 1.53 6.30 4.93
C PRO A 171 2.95 6.86 5.15
N THR A 172 3.85 6.17 5.85
CA THR A 172 5.11 6.79 6.33
C THR A 172 6.20 6.91 5.28
N GLY A 173 6.16 6.06 4.25
CA GLY A 173 7.26 5.87 3.32
C GLY A 173 8.46 5.13 3.92
N LYS A 174 8.32 4.49 5.09
CA LYS A 174 9.35 3.64 5.69
C LYS A 174 9.72 2.49 4.76
N VAL A 175 11.01 2.23 4.61
CA VAL A 175 11.52 0.99 4.03
C VAL A 175 12.12 0.15 5.16
N PHE A 176 11.55 -1.03 5.43
CA PHE A 176 12.05 -1.88 6.51
C PHE A 176 13.47 -2.36 6.21
N SER A 177 14.34 -2.19 7.19
CA SER A 177 15.74 -2.63 7.10
C SER A 177 15.85 -4.15 7.19
N ARG A 178 16.97 -4.69 6.72
CA ARG A 178 17.30 -6.12 6.86
C ARG A 178 17.15 -6.60 8.32
N ARG A 179 17.69 -5.82 9.27
CA ARG A 179 17.67 -6.16 10.69
C ARG A 179 16.23 -6.24 11.22
N GLU A 180 15.40 -5.27 10.92
CA GLU A 180 13.98 -5.28 11.34
C GLU A 180 13.23 -6.48 10.74
N LEU A 181 13.48 -6.80 9.47
CA LEU A 181 12.89 -7.97 8.83
C LEU A 181 13.41 -9.29 9.43
N GLU A 182 14.67 -9.35 9.85
CA GLU A 182 15.25 -10.50 10.56
C GLU A 182 14.64 -10.68 11.96
N ASP A 183 14.37 -9.60 12.68
CA ASP A 183 13.66 -9.60 13.97
C ASP A 183 12.23 -10.13 13.80
N ILE A 184 11.49 -9.61 12.80
CA ILE A 184 10.14 -10.08 12.47
C ILE A 184 10.16 -11.56 12.07
N ALA A 185 11.09 -11.95 11.18
CA ALA A 185 11.24 -13.32 10.74
C ALA A 185 11.56 -14.28 11.90
N GLY A 186 12.37 -13.83 12.86
CA GLY A 186 12.66 -14.56 14.10
C GLY A 186 11.41 -14.86 14.91
N LEU A 187 10.52 -13.89 15.06
CA LEU A 187 9.25 -14.06 15.76
C LEU A 187 8.27 -14.93 14.98
N CYS A 188 8.16 -14.76 13.65
CA CYS A 188 7.34 -15.64 12.81
C CYS A 188 7.78 -17.12 12.94
N ARG A 189 9.08 -17.40 12.95
CA ARG A 189 9.59 -18.77 13.14
C ARG A 189 9.33 -19.28 14.56
N LYS A 190 9.54 -18.44 15.58
CA LYS A 190 9.35 -18.82 16.99
C LYS A 190 7.90 -19.21 17.30
N TRP A 191 6.94 -18.47 16.75
CA TRP A 191 5.50 -18.64 17.03
C TRP A 191 4.75 -19.40 15.94
N ASP A 192 5.46 -19.95 14.97
CA ASP A 192 4.90 -20.59 13.78
C ASP A 192 3.84 -19.73 13.05
N ALA A 193 4.06 -18.41 13.01
CA ALA A 193 3.16 -17.47 12.35
C ALA A 193 3.53 -17.26 10.87
N TYR A 194 2.54 -16.84 10.08
CA TYR A 194 2.73 -16.38 8.71
C TYR A 194 3.19 -14.92 8.67
N ALA A 195 3.92 -14.55 7.61
CA ALA A 195 4.16 -13.16 7.26
C ALA A 195 3.39 -12.84 5.97
N VAL A 196 2.47 -11.87 6.02
CA VAL A 196 1.79 -11.35 4.83
C VAL A 196 2.44 -10.00 4.50
N THR A 197 3.18 -9.92 3.40
CA THR A 197 3.94 -8.72 3.02
C THR A 197 3.33 -8.04 1.80
N ASP A 198 2.90 -6.80 1.96
CA ASP A 198 2.40 -5.91 0.90
C ASP A 198 3.56 -5.04 0.39
N GLU A 199 4.02 -5.35 -0.82
CA GLU A 199 5.24 -4.80 -1.43
C GLU A 199 4.95 -3.97 -2.68
N ILE A 200 3.74 -3.43 -2.82
CA ILE A 200 3.31 -2.70 -4.04
C ILE A 200 4.18 -1.46 -4.39
N TYR A 201 4.99 -0.96 -3.45
CA TYR A 201 5.86 0.19 -3.63
C TYR A 201 7.34 -0.17 -3.82
N GLU A 202 7.70 -1.44 -3.97
CA GLU A 202 9.08 -1.95 -3.96
C GLU A 202 10.09 -1.27 -4.90
N HIS A 203 9.63 -0.61 -5.97
CA HIS A 203 10.47 0.12 -6.93
C HIS A 203 10.51 1.64 -6.70
N ILE A 204 9.66 2.15 -5.81
CA ILE A 204 9.59 3.57 -5.44
C ILE A 204 10.41 3.72 -4.16
N LEU A 205 11.72 3.88 -4.36
CA LEU A 205 12.75 3.96 -3.34
C LEU A 205 13.60 5.21 -3.58
N TYR A 206 14.14 5.78 -2.50
CA TYR A 206 14.94 6.99 -2.53
C TYR A 206 16.28 6.80 -1.83
N ASP A 207 17.20 7.72 -2.10
CA ASP A 207 18.51 7.77 -1.47
C ASP A 207 19.26 6.42 -1.62
N ASP A 208 19.74 5.85 -0.53
CA ASP A 208 20.40 4.54 -0.48
C ASP A 208 19.47 3.39 -0.06
N ALA A 209 18.17 3.65 0.08
CA ALA A 209 17.21 2.65 0.52
C ALA A 209 17.10 1.49 -0.47
N ARG A 210 17.02 0.27 0.07
CA ARG A 210 16.88 -0.97 -0.71
C ARG A 210 15.68 -1.74 -0.21
N HIS A 211 14.83 -2.17 -1.14
CA HIS A 211 13.74 -3.08 -0.82
C HIS A 211 14.29 -4.48 -0.55
N ILE A 212 13.79 -5.12 0.51
CA ILE A 212 14.11 -6.51 0.86
C ILE A 212 12.79 -7.20 1.12
N SER A 213 12.51 -8.24 0.34
CA SER A 213 11.33 -9.08 0.56
C SER A 213 11.61 -10.07 1.69
N ILE A 214 10.78 -10.08 2.73
CA ILE A 214 10.97 -10.98 3.88
C ILE A 214 10.95 -12.46 3.48
N ALA A 215 10.25 -12.80 2.38
CA ALA A 215 10.23 -14.13 1.80
C ALA A 215 11.61 -14.64 1.34
N SER A 216 12.56 -13.74 1.09
CA SER A 216 13.95 -14.09 0.73
C SER A 216 14.84 -14.41 1.94
N LEU A 217 14.34 -14.20 3.17
CA LEU A 217 15.10 -14.47 4.38
C LEU A 217 15.01 -15.95 4.77
N PRO A 218 16.09 -16.53 5.36
CA PRO A 218 16.11 -17.95 5.72
C PRO A 218 14.93 -18.39 6.58
N GLY A 219 14.24 -19.45 6.13
CA GLY A 219 13.12 -20.06 6.86
C GLY A 219 11.79 -19.31 6.73
N MET A 220 11.71 -18.30 5.86
CA MET A 220 10.48 -17.57 5.57
C MET A 220 9.77 -18.06 4.30
N GLU A 221 10.46 -18.81 3.43
CA GLU A 221 10.01 -19.21 2.09
C GLU A 221 8.65 -19.93 2.12
N ARG A 222 8.42 -20.79 3.11
CA ARG A 222 7.18 -21.58 3.24
C ARG A 222 6.07 -20.90 4.03
N ARG A 223 6.36 -19.80 4.72
CA ARG A 223 5.45 -19.10 5.66
C ARG A 223 5.22 -17.64 5.31
N THR A 224 5.67 -17.18 4.15
CA THR A 224 5.42 -15.84 3.65
C THR A 224 4.45 -15.86 2.48
N ILE A 225 3.55 -14.89 2.48
CA ILE A 225 2.70 -14.54 1.34
C ILE A 225 3.11 -13.14 0.89
N THR A 226 3.70 -13.03 -0.30
CA THR A 226 4.11 -11.74 -0.88
C THR A 226 3.05 -11.23 -1.84
N ILE A 227 2.52 -10.05 -1.57
CA ILE A 227 1.46 -9.39 -2.33
C ILE A 227 2.04 -8.19 -3.08
N ASN A 228 1.65 -8.06 -4.35
CA ASN A 228 2.10 -6.95 -5.18
C ASN A 228 1.09 -6.65 -6.32
N SER A 229 1.34 -5.59 -7.10
CA SER A 229 0.47 -5.13 -8.17
C SER A 229 1.16 -4.18 -9.14
N VAL A 230 0.70 -4.19 -10.40
CA VAL A 230 1.13 -3.19 -11.40
C VAL A 230 0.63 -1.77 -11.13
N SER A 231 -0.26 -1.61 -10.15
CA SER A 231 -0.98 -0.36 -9.89
C SER A 231 -0.05 0.84 -9.66
N LYS A 232 1.00 0.67 -8.85
CA LYS A 232 1.79 1.79 -8.31
C LYS A 232 3.05 2.06 -9.13
N THR A 233 3.81 1.01 -9.41
CA THR A 233 5.01 1.08 -10.24
C THR A 233 4.70 1.61 -11.64
N TYR A 234 3.62 1.13 -12.28
CA TYR A 234 3.31 1.44 -13.67
C TYR A 234 2.21 2.48 -13.88
N SER A 235 1.75 3.13 -12.80
CA SER A 235 0.75 4.21 -12.85
C SER A 235 -0.59 3.82 -13.49
N VAL A 236 -1.04 2.59 -13.28
CA VAL A 236 -2.29 2.03 -13.82
C VAL A 236 -3.23 1.56 -12.70
N THR A 237 -3.45 2.41 -11.69
CA THR A 237 -4.20 2.05 -10.47
C THR A 237 -5.61 1.53 -10.72
N GLY A 238 -6.24 1.97 -11.81
CA GLY A 238 -7.59 1.54 -12.21
C GLY A 238 -7.66 0.19 -12.92
N TRP A 239 -6.53 -0.43 -13.29
CA TRP A 239 -6.54 -1.70 -14.04
C TRP A 239 -6.76 -2.93 -13.16
N ARG A 240 -6.52 -2.78 -11.85
CA ARG A 240 -6.83 -3.81 -10.85
C ARG A 240 -6.20 -5.17 -11.17
N VAL A 241 -4.92 -5.19 -11.53
CA VAL A 241 -4.13 -6.42 -11.69
C VAL A 241 -3.07 -6.50 -10.59
N GLY A 242 -3.12 -7.57 -9.81
CA GLY A 242 -2.20 -7.86 -8.71
C GLY A 242 -1.87 -9.34 -8.65
N TRP A 243 -1.08 -9.74 -7.66
CA TRP A 243 -0.78 -11.14 -7.41
C TRP A 243 -0.39 -11.41 -5.96
N ALA A 244 -0.49 -12.68 -5.58
CA ALA A 244 0.11 -13.24 -4.38
C ALA A 244 1.10 -14.36 -4.77
N ILE A 245 2.27 -14.36 -4.13
CA ILE A 245 3.27 -15.44 -4.19
C ILE A 245 3.29 -16.14 -2.84
N ALA A 246 3.04 -17.45 -2.81
CA ALA A 246 3.07 -18.25 -1.59
C ALA A 246 3.32 -19.72 -1.91
N SER A 247 3.78 -20.49 -0.91
CA SER A 247 3.97 -21.93 -1.07
C SER A 247 2.70 -22.63 -1.57
N GLU A 248 2.86 -23.72 -2.34
CA GLU A 248 1.75 -24.42 -2.99
C GLU A 248 0.55 -24.70 -2.05
N PRO A 249 0.73 -25.19 -0.80
CA PRO A 249 -0.41 -25.44 0.09
C PRO A 249 -1.22 -24.18 0.41
N ILE A 250 -0.57 -23.03 0.56
CA ILE A 250 -1.20 -21.74 0.83
C ILE A 250 -1.86 -21.22 -0.45
N THR A 251 -1.14 -21.26 -1.56
CA THR A 251 -1.64 -20.84 -2.88
C THR A 251 -2.91 -21.60 -3.26
N ARG A 252 -2.98 -22.91 -3.03
CA ARG A 252 -4.21 -23.69 -3.26
C ARG A 252 -5.40 -23.22 -2.43
N ARG A 253 -5.19 -22.64 -1.25
CA ARG A 253 -6.26 -22.05 -0.43
C ARG A 253 -6.64 -20.65 -0.92
N ILE A 254 -5.65 -19.82 -1.27
CA ILE A 254 -5.87 -18.50 -1.87
C ILE A 254 -6.70 -18.63 -3.14
N ARG A 255 -6.35 -19.55 -4.05
CA ARG A 255 -7.09 -19.79 -5.31
C ARG A 255 -8.55 -20.17 -5.07
N LYS A 256 -8.86 -20.94 -4.03
CA LYS A 256 -10.26 -21.26 -3.68
C LYS A 256 -11.04 -20.03 -3.27
N VAL A 257 -10.44 -19.14 -2.48
CA VAL A 257 -11.11 -17.89 -2.08
C VAL A 257 -11.26 -16.97 -3.27
N HIS A 258 -10.20 -16.78 -4.05
CA HIS A 258 -10.16 -15.96 -5.26
C HIS A 258 -11.30 -16.31 -6.24
N ASP A 259 -11.49 -17.61 -6.50
CA ASP A 259 -12.53 -18.13 -7.39
C ASP A 259 -13.93 -17.65 -7.00
N PHE A 260 -14.24 -17.64 -5.70
CA PHE A 260 -15.55 -17.20 -5.20
C PHE A 260 -15.64 -15.69 -4.88
N LEU A 261 -14.52 -14.98 -4.80
CA LEU A 261 -14.52 -13.52 -4.65
C LEU A 261 -14.68 -12.82 -6.00
N THR A 262 -13.91 -13.23 -7.00
CA THR A 262 -13.80 -12.50 -8.27
C THR A 262 -13.69 -13.37 -9.53
N VAL A 263 -13.53 -14.69 -9.40
CA VAL A 263 -13.29 -15.66 -10.49
C VAL A 263 -11.96 -15.49 -11.22
N GLY A 264 -11.57 -14.26 -11.57
CA GLY A 264 -10.32 -13.97 -12.29
C GLY A 264 -10.09 -12.48 -12.53
N ALA A 265 -8.83 -12.07 -12.67
CA ALA A 265 -8.48 -10.71 -13.07
C ALA A 265 -8.75 -10.45 -14.58
N PRO A 266 -8.97 -9.20 -15.02
CA PRO A 266 -9.31 -8.91 -16.42
C PRO A 266 -8.20 -9.30 -17.42
N THR A 267 -8.51 -10.21 -18.35
CA THR A 267 -7.55 -10.82 -19.29
C THR A 267 -6.67 -9.82 -20.06
N PRO A 268 -7.20 -8.77 -20.72
CA PRO A 268 -6.35 -7.88 -21.51
C PRO A 268 -5.30 -7.13 -20.67
N PHE A 269 -5.63 -6.83 -19.41
CA PHE A 269 -4.71 -6.16 -18.50
C PHE A 269 -3.68 -7.10 -17.90
N GLN A 270 -3.90 -8.43 -17.93
CA GLN A 270 -2.90 -9.41 -17.53
C GLN A 270 -1.76 -9.49 -18.56
N HIS A 271 -2.06 -9.53 -19.86
CA HIS A 271 -1.04 -9.46 -20.91
C HIS A 271 -0.25 -8.15 -20.86
N ALA A 272 -0.95 -7.04 -20.61
CA ALA A 272 -0.28 -5.75 -20.44
C ALA A 272 0.61 -5.72 -19.20
N ALA A 273 0.19 -6.33 -18.09
CA ALA A 273 1.01 -6.49 -16.90
C ALA A 273 2.25 -7.36 -17.17
N ALA A 274 2.12 -8.44 -17.95
CA ALA A 274 3.25 -9.28 -18.33
C ALA A 274 4.31 -8.46 -19.10
N ALA A 275 3.87 -7.69 -20.11
CA ALA A 275 4.75 -6.79 -20.85
C ALA A 275 5.39 -5.70 -19.98
N ALA A 276 4.68 -5.21 -18.95
CA ALA A 276 5.20 -4.20 -18.03
C ALA A 276 6.32 -4.73 -17.13
N LEU A 277 6.21 -5.98 -16.68
CA LEU A 277 7.24 -6.63 -15.84
C LEU A 277 8.57 -6.83 -16.58
N ASP A 278 8.55 -6.81 -17.92
CA ASP A 278 9.73 -6.88 -18.79
C ASP A 278 10.30 -5.51 -19.18
N PHE A 279 9.82 -4.42 -18.57
CA PHE A 279 10.42 -3.11 -18.79
C PHE A 279 11.89 -3.10 -18.36
N PRO A 280 12.75 -2.37 -19.10
CA PRO A 280 14.17 -2.41 -18.87
C PRO A 280 14.56 -1.59 -17.62
N ALA A 281 15.78 -1.80 -17.10
CA ALA A 281 16.25 -1.19 -15.86
C ALA A 281 16.15 0.35 -15.84
N GLU A 282 16.28 0.98 -17.01
CA GLU A 282 16.19 2.42 -17.24
C GLU A 282 14.81 2.97 -16.87
N TYR A 283 13.73 2.19 -17.07
CA TYR A 283 12.39 2.59 -16.67
C TYR A 283 12.32 2.80 -15.15
N TYR A 284 12.82 1.83 -14.38
CA TYR A 284 12.80 1.89 -12.92
C TYR A 284 13.76 2.96 -12.38
N ALA A 285 14.88 3.21 -13.05
CA ALA A 285 15.78 4.31 -12.72
C ALA A 285 15.10 5.67 -12.92
N GLY A 286 14.44 5.87 -14.06
CA GLY A 286 13.66 7.09 -14.34
C GLY A 286 12.47 7.27 -13.38
N LEU A 287 11.80 6.18 -13.00
CA LEU A 287 10.73 6.20 -12.00
C LEU A 287 11.23 6.72 -10.65
N ARG A 288 12.36 6.18 -10.16
CA ARG A 288 12.99 6.64 -8.90
C ARG A 288 13.43 8.10 -8.98
N GLU A 289 14.08 8.51 -10.08
CA GLU A 289 14.51 9.90 -10.26
C GLU A 289 13.32 10.87 -10.29
N HIS A 290 12.25 10.52 -11.01
CA HIS A 290 11.03 11.32 -11.06
C HIS A 290 10.45 11.53 -9.67
N TYR A 291 10.22 10.46 -8.92
CA TYR A 291 9.62 10.56 -7.60
C TYR A 291 10.57 11.17 -6.56
N ALA A 292 11.89 10.98 -6.66
CA ALA A 292 12.86 11.64 -5.78
C ALA A 292 12.77 13.16 -5.91
N ARG A 293 12.70 13.68 -7.15
CA ARG A 293 12.52 15.12 -7.39
C ARG A 293 11.18 15.63 -6.87
N ALA A 294 10.09 14.88 -7.07
CA ALA A 294 8.77 15.23 -6.55
C ALA A 294 8.73 15.23 -5.01
N ARG A 295 9.40 14.26 -4.37
CA ARG A 295 9.59 14.17 -2.91
C ARG A 295 10.28 15.42 -2.38
N GLU A 296 11.45 15.77 -2.95
CA GLU A 296 12.20 16.95 -2.52
C GLU A 296 11.42 18.25 -2.72
N PHE A 297 10.73 18.39 -3.86
CA PHE A 297 9.89 19.55 -4.13
C PHE A 297 8.80 19.72 -3.07
N LEU A 298 8.00 18.66 -2.83
CA LEU A 298 6.93 18.73 -1.85
C LEU A 298 7.49 18.89 -0.43
N ALA A 299 8.59 18.23 -0.08
CA ALA A 299 9.22 18.36 1.22
C ALA A 299 9.65 19.82 1.50
N ASN A 300 10.34 20.48 0.57
CA ASN A 300 10.73 21.88 0.72
C ASN A 300 9.50 22.78 0.93
N LEU A 301 8.45 22.59 0.12
CA LEU A 301 7.19 23.32 0.25
C LEU A 301 6.53 23.12 1.62
N LEU A 302 6.45 21.88 2.09
CA LEU A 302 5.82 21.58 3.39
C LEU A 302 6.60 22.20 4.55
N ARG A 303 7.95 22.20 4.50
CA ARG A 303 8.78 22.88 5.51
C ARG A 303 8.53 24.39 5.51
N ASP A 304 8.50 25.02 4.34
CA ASP A 304 8.22 26.45 4.19
C ASP A 304 6.83 26.83 4.73
N CYS A 305 5.86 25.91 4.63
CA CYS A 305 4.51 26.07 5.15
C CYS A 305 4.36 25.71 6.65
N GLY A 306 5.44 25.32 7.34
CA GLY A 306 5.44 25.09 8.78
C GLY A 306 5.06 23.68 9.24
N PHE A 307 4.97 22.71 8.32
CA PHE A 307 4.81 21.30 8.65
C PHE A 307 6.13 20.70 9.13
N LYS A 308 6.05 19.68 10.01
CA LYS A 308 7.20 18.90 10.46
C LYS A 308 7.05 17.45 10.04
N PHE A 309 8.10 16.85 9.51
CA PHE A 309 8.08 15.47 9.04
C PHE A 309 9.51 14.95 8.86
N ASP A 310 9.63 13.64 8.78
CA ASP A 310 10.82 12.94 8.35
C ASP A 310 10.71 12.59 6.86
N LEU A 311 11.83 12.62 6.14
CA LEU A 311 11.82 12.31 4.71
C LEU A 311 11.52 10.81 4.49
N PRO A 312 10.54 10.47 3.64
CA PRO A 312 10.22 9.08 3.35
C PRO A 312 11.36 8.43 2.54
N GLN A 313 11.64 7.16 2.81
CA GLN A 313 12.66 6.36 2.12
C GLN A 313 12.11 5.62 0.90
N GLY A 314 10.79 5.51 0.79
CA GLY A 314 10.08 4.93 -0.34
C GLY A 314 8.60 5.31 -0.37
N ALA A 315 7.83 4.67 -1.26
CA ALA A 315 6.45 5.05 -1.61
C ALA A 315 6.35 6.53 -2.02
N TYR A 316 5.16 7.09 -2.24
CA TYR A 316 5.00 8.47 -2.72
C TYR A 316 4.23 9.38 -1.76
N TYR A 317 4.42 9.16 -0.45
CA TYR A 317 3.70 9.84 0.62
C TYR A 317 4.62 10.56 1.59
N ILE A 318 4.16 11.68 2.14
CA ILE A 318 4.76 12.32 3.32
C ILE A 318 3.66 12.41 4.38
N ILE A 319 3.89 11.77 5.53
CA ILE A 319 3.12 12.01 6.74
C ILE A 319 3.79 13.14 7.54
N ALA A 320 3.02 14.16 7.92
CA ALA A 320 3.54 15.36 8.56
C ALA A 320 2.72 15.74 9.79
N ASP A 321 3.40 16.17 10.84
CA ASP A 321 2.83 16.88 11.97
C ASP A 321 2.41 18.30 11.54
N ALA A 322 1.14 18.59 11.79
CA ALA A 322 0.49 19.87 11.54
C ALA A 322 0.14 20.60 12.86
N GLY A 323 0.61 20.13 14.02
CA GLY A 323 0.18 20.59 15.33
C GLY A 323 0.33 22.10 15.52
N ARG A 324 1.46 22.68 15.10
CA ARG A 324 1.66 24.15 15.16
C ARG A 324 0.67 24.92 14.29
N LEU A 325 0.32 24.38 13.13
CA LEU A 325 -0.64 25.01 12.22
C LEU A 325 -2.06 24.88 12.76
N MET A 326 -2.39 23.72 13.35
CA MET A 326 -3.65 23.48 14.03
C MET A 326 -3.85 24.43 15.22
N ASP A 327 -2.83 24.58 16.08
CA ASP A 327 -2.87 25.52 17.22
C ASP A 327 -3.08 26.97 16.73
N ARG A 328 -2.43 27.36 15.63
CA ARG A 328 -2.57 28.69 15.04
C ARG A 328 -3.93 28.95 14.39
N LEU A 329 -4.56 27.91 13.85
CA LEU A 329 -5.87 27.98 13.20
C LEU A 329 -7.03 27.66 14.16
N ASP A 330 -6.76 27.44 15.44
CA ASP A 330 -7.72 27.04 16.47
C ASP A 330 -8.53 25.78 16.07
N VAL A 331 -7.82 24.75 15.62
CA VAL A 331 -8.40 23.46 15.20
C VAL A 331 -7.91 22.33 16.10
N SER A 332 -8.84 21.52 16.59
CA SER A 332 -8.57 20.50 17.62
C SER A 332 -8.28 19.09 17.10
N ASP A 333 -8.61 18.80 15.83
CA ASP A 333 -8.41 17.48 15.21
C ASP A 333 -7.98 17.57 13.73
N ASP A 334 -7.35 16.49 13.24
CA ASP A 334 -6.76 16.44 11.90
C ASP A 334 -7.80 16.39 10.78
N PHE A 335 -8.99 15.86 11.02
CA PHE A 335 -10.09 15.90 10.04
C PHE A 335 -10.57 17.32 9.82
N SER A 336 -10.88 18.04 10.90
CA SER A 336 -11.22 19.47 10.88
C SER A 336 -10.10 20.29 10.25
N PHE A 337 -8.83 19.94 10.51
CA PHE A 337 -7.69 20.61 9.90
C PHE A 337 -7.62 20.35 8.39
N CYS A 338 -7.82 19.11 7.93
CA CYS A 338 -7.87 18.79 6.50
C CYS A 338 -8.99 19.57 5.78
N ARG A 339 -10.17 19.68 6.40
CA ARG A 339 -11.29 20.50 5.89
C ARG A 339 -10.89 21.98 5.81
N LYS A 340 -10.27 22.51 6.87
CA LYS A 340 -9.83 23.91 6.92
C LYS A 340 -8.73 24.20 5.89
N LEU A 341 -7.81 23.26 5.69
CA LEU A 341 -6.76 23.35 4.68
C LEU A 341 -7.35 23.48 3.27
N ILE A 342 -8.38 22.68 2.95
CA ILE A 342 -9.11 22.77 1.68
C ILE A 342 -9.79 24.13 1.54
N GLU A 343 -10.47 24.62 2.58
CA GLU A 343 -11.13 25.94 2.56
C GLU A 343 -10.13 27.08 2.27
N LEU A 344 -8.98 27.06 2.93
CA LEU A 344 -7.99 28.14 2.84
C LEU A 344 -7.14 28.09 1.57
N THR A 345 -6.82 26.88 1.10
CA THR A 345 -5.81 26.69 0.04
C THR A 345 -6.37 26.03 -1.22
N GLY A 346 -7.44 25.25 -1.09
CA GLY A 346 -7.94 24.34 -2.12
C GLY A 346 -7.20 23.00 -2.13
N VAL A 347 -6.25 22.74 -1.24
CA VAL A 347 -5.44 21.50 -1.24
C VAL A 347 -6.01 20.50 -0.25
N ALA A 348 -6.26 19.27 -0.72
CA ALA A 348 -6.75 18.18 0.12
C ALA A 348 -5.63 17.23 0.56
N THR A 349 -5.72 16.80 1.82
CA THR A 349 -4.85 15.82 2.48
C THR A 349 -5.67 14.71 3.12
N VAL A 350 -5.01 13.72 3.74
CA VAL A 350 -5.69 12.71 4.55
C VAL A 350 -5.38 12.92 6.04
N PRO A 351 -6.37 12.87 6.95
CA PRO A 351 -6.14 12.85 8.40
C PRO A 351 -5.25 11.67 8.80
N GLY A 352 -4.18 11.92 9.54
CA GLY A 352 -3.23 10.89 9.98
C GLY A 352 -3.88 9.85 10.88
N SER A 353 -4.84 10.26 11.70
CA SER A 353 -5.62 9.42 12.61
C SER A 353 -6.36 8.27 11.92
N SER A 354 -6.65 8.38 10.61
CA SER A 354 -7.27 7.32 9.81
C SER A 354 -6.38 6.09 9.60
N PHE A 355 -5.09 6.18 9.93
CA PHE A 355 -4.12 5.10 9.79
C PHE A 355 -3.78 4.42 11.13
N TYR A 356 -4.53 4.73 12.18
CA TYR A 356 -4.34 4.18 13.54
C TYR A 356 -5.66 3.58 14.05
N SER A 357 -5.53 2.54 14.88
CA SER A 357 -6.64 1.88 15.56
C SER A 357 -7.19 2.69 16.73
N GLU A 358 -6.35 3.54 17.33
CA GLU A 358 -6.72 4.51 18.36
C GLU A 358 -6.53 5.95 17.83
N PRO A 359 -7.48 6.47 17.01
CA PRO A 359 -7.37 7.79 16.36
C PRO A 359 -7.11 8.93 17.33
N ALA A 360 -7.58 8.79 18.58
CA ALA A 360 -7.53 9.85 19.58
C ALA A 360 -6.10 10.29 19.93
N GLU A 361 -5.11 9.42 19.78
CA GLU A 361 -3.73 9.69 20.14
C GLU A 361 -2.89 10.30 19.00
N ARG A 362 -3.43 10.42 17.79
CA ARG A 362 -2.69 10.83 16.57
C ARG A 362 -3.39 11.91 15.74
N LYS A 363 -4.19 12.75 16.40
CA LYS A 363 -5.01 13.82 15.79
C LYS A 363 -4.24 15.00 15.20
N ARG A 364 -2.90 14.99 15.20
CA ARG A 364 -2.08 16.14 14.76
C ARG A 364 -1.30 15.87 13.47
N GLN A 365 -1.55 14.73 12.83
CA GLN A 365 -0.82 14.32 11.63
C GLN A 365 -1.72 14.41 10.39
N VAL A 366 -1.12 14.68 9.23
CA VAL A 366 -1.78 14.60 7.92
C VAL A 366 -0.85 13.95 6.90
N ARG A 367 -1.42 13.25 5.91
CA ARG A 367 -0.66 12.64 4.81
C ARG A 367 -0.90 13.36 3.49
N PHE A 368 0.19 13.63 2.77
CA PHE A 368 0.21 14.16 1.41
C PHE A 368 0.71 13.09 0.42
N CYS A 369 0.16 13.03 -0.80
CA CYS A 369 0.79 12.34 -1.95
C CYS A 369 1.57 13.33 -2.80
N PHE A 370 2.74 12.95 -3.29
CA PHE A 370 3.48 13.70 -4.31
C PHE A 370 3.51 13.00 -5.68
N CYS A 371 2.70 11.95 -5.84
CA CYS A 371 2.47 11.24 -7.08
C CYS A 371 1.68 12.08 -8.10
N LYS A 372 2.28 13.19 -8.59
CA LYS A 372 1.58 14.21 -9.36
C LYS A 372 2.43 14.80 -10.49
N LYS A 373 1.77 15.32 -11.52
CA LYS A 373 2.35 16.15 -12.59
C LYS A 373 3.02 17.36 -11.99
N TRP A 374 4.07 17.84 -12.65
CA TRP A 374 4.76 19.05 -12.25
C TRP A 374 3.82 20.26 -12.26
N GLU A 375 2.90 20.36 -13.23
CA GLU A 375 1.91 21.43 -13.30
C GLU A 375 1.02 21.44 -12.03
N THR A 376 0.59 20.26 -11.60
CA THR A 376 -0.19 20.09 -10.36
C THR A 376 0.64 20.48 -9.14
N LEU A 377 1.89 20.03 -9.03
CA LEU A 377 2.78 20.35 -7.90
C LEU A 377 3.05 21.87 -7.80
N HIS A 378 3.32 22.56 -8.90
CA HIS A 378 3.49 24.01 -8.90
C HIS A 378 2.19 24.77 -8.57
N ALA A 379 1.03 24.24 -8.97
CA ALA A 379 -0.26 24.82 -8.59
C ALA A 379 -0.53 24.66 -7.08
N VAL A 380 -0.21 23.48 -6.53
CA VAL A 380 -0.23 23.21 -5.08
C VAL A 380 0.72 24.14 -4.34
N GLU A 381 1.91 24.41 -4.86
CA GLU A 381 2.88 25.33 -4.24
C GLU A 381 2.29 26.73 -4.04
N LYS A 382 1.71 27.29 -5.11
CA LYS A 382 1.03 28.60 -5.06
C LYS A 382 -0.15 28.59 -4.08
N ALA A 383 -0.87 27.48 -3.99
CA ALA A 383 -2.02 27.30 -3.12
C ALA A 383 -1.63 27.18 -1.64
N LEU A 384 -0.70 26.29 -1.29
CA LEU A 384 -0.25 26.05 0.09
C LEU A 384 0.48 27.25 0.67
N LYS A 385 1.24 28.02 -0.12
CA LYS A 385 1.91 29.24 0.36
C LYS A 385 0.94 30.32 0.87
N LYS A 386 -0.38 30.20 0.60
CA LYS A 386 -1.40 31.04 1.25
C LYS A 386 -1.44 30.82 2.77
N LEU A 387 -1.07 29.64 3.29
CA LEU A 387 -1.00 29.34 4.72
C LEU A 387 -0.02 30.24 5.48
N VAL A 388 1.00 30.79 4.82
CA VAL A 388 2.00 31.66 5.46
C VAL A 388 1.40 33.03 5.81
N ARG A 389 0.25 33.38 5.22
CA ARG A 389 -0.47 34.66 5.47
C ARG A 389 -1.34 34.62 6.72
N TYR A 390 -1.64 33.42 7.20
CA TYR A 390 -2.30 33.14 8.48
C TYR A 390 -1.21 32.72 9.46
#